data_AF-X5HLJ4-F1
#
_entry.id   AF-X5HLJ4-F1
#
_cell.length_a   1.000
_cell.length_b   1.000
_cell.length_c   1.000
_cell.angle_alpha   90.00
_cell.angle_beta   90.00
_cell.angle_gamma   90.00
#
_symmetry.space_group_name_H-M   'P 1'
#
loop_
_entity.id
_entity.type
_entity.pdbx_description
1 polymer ?
#
loop_
_entity_poly.entity_id
_entity_poly.type
_entity_poly.pdbx_seq_one_letter_code
_entity_poly.pdbx_strand_id
1 'polypeptide(L)' 'MTASVSVTCSWVPGTLDRIRVTCAQHDEVWHIRDVANRYGREALNALYLKGRYQTHVSRRELLAFPFIARTEPKS' A
#
# COMPACT_ATOMS: atom_id res chain seq x y z
N MET A 1 -1.66 22.40 7.72
CA MET A 1 -1.92 20.95 7.92
C MET A 1 -1.60 20.23 6.63
N THR A 2 -0.52 19.46 6.57
CA THR A 2 -0.21 18.61 5.40
C THR A 2 -1.23 17.47 5.34
N ALA A 3 -2.05 17.43 4.30
CA ALA A 3 -3.03 16.36 4.12
C ALA A 3 -2.30 15.02 3.97
N SER A 4 -2.56 14.10 4.89
CA SER A 4 -2.10 12.70 4.84
C SER A 4 -3.26 11.80 4.46
N VAL A 5 -2.94 10.67 3.83
CA VAL A 5 -3.91 9.70 3.35
C VAL A 5 -3.63 8.36 4.00
N SER A 6 -4.68 7.70 4.49
CA SER A 6 -4.54 6.38 5.10
C SER A 6 -4.34 5.31 4.03
N VAL A 7 -3.39 4.42 4.28
CA VAL A 7 -3.10 3.24 3.46
C VAL A 7 -3.32 2.02 4.32
N THR A 8 -4.06 1.04 3.79
CA THR A 8 -4.28 -0.25 4.43
C THR A 8 -3.73 -1.37 3.57
N CYS A 9 -2.99 -2.28 4.19
CA CYS A 9 -2.46 -3.48 3.58
C CYS A 9 -3.09 -4.71 4.25
N SER A 10 -3.54 -5.68 3.46
CA SER A 10 -4.11 -6.94 3.96
C SER A 10 -3.78 -8.09 3.02
N TRP A 11 -3.77 -9.32 3.54
CA TRP A 11 -3.54 -10.50 2.71
C TRP A 11 -4.64 -10.68 1.66
N VAL A 12 -4.25 -11.08 0.45
CA VAL A 12 -5.21 -11.62 -0.51
C VAL A 12 -5.49 -13.08 -0.13
N PRO A 13 -6.75 -13.48 0.11
CA PRO A 13 -7.09 -14.85 0.48
C PRO A 13 -6.59 -15.87 -0.54
N GLY A 14 -6.09 -17.01 -0.06
CA GLY A 14 -5.58 -18.09 -0.91
C GLY A 14 -4.18 -17.82 -1.51
N THR A 15 -3.49 -16.77 -1.06
CA THR A 15 -2.12 -16.47 -1.49
C THR A 15 -1.17 -16.35 -0.30
N LEU A 16 0.12 -16.59 -0.54
CA LEU A 16 1.16 -16.49 0.48
C LEU A 16 2.05 -15.25 0.31
N ASP A 17 1.96 -14.59 -0.84
CA ASP A 17 2.86 -13.52 -1.28
C ASP A 17 2.13 -12.28 -1.79
N ARG A 18 0.79 -12.28 -1.84
CA ARG A 18 0.00 -11.15 -2.38
C ARG A 18 -0.70 -10.37 -1.29
N ILE A 19 -0.50 -9.06 -1.35
CA ILE A 19 -1.03 -8.09 -0.41
C ILE A 19 -1.91 -7.12 -1.17
N ARG A 20 -3.17 -6.98 -0.76
CA ARG A 20 -4.04 -5.90 -1.21
C ARG A 20 -3.65 -4.63 -0.48
N VAL A 21 -3.30 -3.60 -1.23
CA VAL A 21 -2.99 -2.25 -0.77
C VAL A 21 -4.15 -1.34 -1.17
N THR A 22 -4.81 -0.71 -0.20
CA THR A 22 -5.95 0.17 -0.43
C THR A 22 -5.64 1.57 0.09
N CYS A 23 -5.87 2.58 -0.74
CA CYS A 23 -5.59 3.98 -0.44
C CYS A 23 -6.42 4.91 -1.32
N ALA A 24 -6.99 5.98 -0.76
CA ALA A 24 -7.72 7.01 -1.52
C ALA A 24 -8.72 6.45 -2.56
N GLN A 25 -9.53 5.46 -2.17
CA GLN A 25 -10.52 4.77 -3.03
C GLN A 25 -9.92 3.91 -4.16
N HIS A 26 -8.60 3.78 -4.23
CA HIS A 26 -7.93 2.84 -5.11
C HIS A 26 -7.50 1.61 -4.34
N ASP A 27 -7.53 0.45 -4.99
CA ASP A 27 -6.93 -0.78 -4.53
C ASP A 27 -6.01 -1.37 -5.59
N GLU A 28 -4.87 -1.88 -5.16
CA GLU A 28 -3.94 -2.63 -6.00
C GLU A 28 -3.43 -3.86 -5.24
N VAL A 29 -2.99 -4.87 -5.98
CA VAL A 29 -2.36 -6.06 -5.39
C VAL A 29 -0.86 -5.99 -5.62
N TRP A 30 -0.10 -5.95 -4.54
CA TRP A 30 1.36 -5.92 -4.55
C TRP A 30 1.92 -7.28 -4.15
N HIS A 31 3.14 -7.56 -4.58
CA HIS A 31 3.90 -8.65 -4.01
C HIS A 31 4.41 -8.23 -2.61
N ILE A 32 4.49 -9.17 -1.67
CA ILE A 32 4.92 -8.90 -0.28
C ILE A 32 6.30 -8.23 -0.20
N ARG A 33 7.19 -8.52 -1.16
CA ARG A 33 8.50 -7.87 -1.29
C ARG A 33 8.37 -6.37 -1.55
N ASP A 34 7.41 -5.93 -2.35
CA ASP A 34 7.21 -4.51 -2.65
C ASP A 34 6.69 -3.76 -1.41
N VAL A 35 5.81 -4.40 -0.65
CA VAL A 35 5.34 -3.89 0.65
C VAL A 35 6.50 -3.78 1.63
N ALA A 36 7.37 -4.80 1.72
CA ALA A 36 8.56 -4.78 2.56
C ALA A 36 9.54 -3.68 2.17
N ASN A 37 9.78 -3.51 0.86
CA ASN A 37 10.68 -2.49 0.35
C ASN A 37 10.15 -1.08 0.65
N ARG A 38 8.82 -0.90 0.63
CA ARG A 38 8.20 0.41 0.84
C ARG A 38 8.03 0.79 2.31
N TYR A 39 7.52 -0.14 3.13
CA TYR A 39 7.14 0.14 4.52
C TYR A 39 8.05 -0.54 5.53
N GLY A 40 9.05 -1.29 5.07
CA GLY A 40 10.00 -1.97 5.91
C GLY A 40 9.40 -3.16 6.67
N ARG A 41 10.14 -3.57 7.70
CA ARG A 41 9.88 -4.80 8.46
C ARG A 41 8.66 -4.70 9.37
N GLU A 42 8.29 -3.49 9.78
CA GLU A 42 7.09 -3.25 10.60
C GLU A 42 5.81 -3.69 9.89
N ALA A 43 5.71 -3.43 8.58
CA ALA A 43 4.55 -3.85 7.79
C ALA A 43 4.45 -5.37 7.70
N LEU A 44 5.58 -6.05 7.50
CA LEU A 44 5.63 -7.51 7.49
C LEU A 44 5.19 -8.08 8.85
N ASN A 45 5.74 -7.56 9.94
CA ASN A 45 5.38 -8.04 11.28
C ASN A 45 3.88 -7.85 11.56
N ALA A 46 3.32 -6.68 11.21
CA ALA A 46 1.89 -6.43 11.37
C ALA A 46 1.03 -7.36 10.50
N LEU A 47 1.43 -7.59 9.24
CA LEU A 47 0.73 -8.51 8.35
C LEU A 47 0.75 -9.96 8.87
N TYR A 48 1.89 -10.44 9.35
CA TYR A 48 1.99 -11.81 9.88
C TYR A 48 1.28 -11.99 11.22
N LEU A 49 1.35 -10.99 12.11
CA LEU A 49 0.81 -11.10 13.46
C LEU A 49 -0.67 -10.72 13.56
N LYS A 50 -1.13 -9.78 12.71
CA LYS A 50 -2.47 -9.18 12.80
C LYS A 50 -3.29 -9.35 11.52
N GLY A 51 -2.71 -9.91 10.45
CA GLY A 51 -3.36 -10.02 9.14
C GLY A 51 -3.51 -8.69 8.38
N ARG A 52 -3.13 -7.56 8.98
CA ARG A 52 -3.27 -6.22 8.42
C ARG A 52 -2.18 -5.26 8.89
N TYR A 53 -1.83 -4.32 8.03
CA TYR A 53 -0.99 -3.16 8.36
C TYR A 53 -1.71 -1.89 7.91
N GLN A 54 -1.64 -0.83 8.71
CA GLN A 54 -2.25 0.46 8.40
C GLN A 54 -1.27 1.57 8.72
N THR A 55 -1.15 2.53 7.80
CA THR A 55 -0.26 3.69 7.95
C THR A 55 -0.87 4.92 7.29
N HIS A 56 -0.19 6.06 7.42
CA HIS A 56 -0.52 7.30 6.74
C HIS A 56 0.66 7.74 5.90
N VAL A 57 0.37 8.16 4.66
CA VAL A 57 1.39 8.71 3.75
C VAL A 57 1.02 10.14 3.39
N SER A 58 2.03 10.97 3.17
CA SER A 58 1.81 12.32 2.64
C SER A 58 1.33 12.27 1.19
N ARG A 59 0.71 13.37 0.74
CA ARG A 59 0.32 13.51 -0.67
C ARG A 59 1.49 13.38 -1.64
N ARG A 60 2.70 13.78 -1.24
CA ARG A 60 3.91 13.63 -2.07
C ARG A 60 4.29 12.16 -2.23
N GLU A 61 4.20 11.38 -1.15
CA GLU A 61 4.51 9.95 -1.18
C GLU A 61 3.48 9.15 -1.99
N LEU A 62 2.23 9.61 -2.07
CA LEU A 62 1.20 8.99 -2.92
C LEU A 62 1.59 8.96 -4.41
N LEU A 63 2.31 9.97 -4.89
CA LEU A 63 2.75 10.02 -6.29
C LEU A 63 3.75 8.90 -6.62
N ALA A 64 4.41 8.34 -5.62
CA ALA A 64 5.28 7.19 -5.79
C ALA A 64 4.52 5.85 -5.80
N PHE A 65 3.18 5.84 -5.75
CA PHE A 65 2.40 4.61 -5.92
C PHE A 65 2.16 4.35 -7.41
N PRO A 66 2.41 3.13 -7.90
CA PRO A 66 2.34 2.82 -9.33
C PRO A 66 0.98 3.10 -9.97
N PHE A 67 -0.12 3.04 -9.22
CA PHE A 67 -1.47 3.30 -9.73
C PHE A 67 -1.83 4.79 -9.79
N ILE A 68 -1.31 5.60 -8.87
CA ILE A 68 -1.51 7.06 -8.89
C ILE A 68 -0.72 7.69 -10.06
N ALA A 69 0.48 7.17 -10.34
CA ALA A 69 1.30 7.65 -11.46
C ALA A 69 0.71 7.31 -12.84
N ARG A 70 -0.16 6.29 -12.94
CA ARG A 70 -0.76 5.84 -14.22
C ARG A 70 -2.03 6.59 -14.61
N THR A 71 -2.58 7.43 -13.73
CA THR A 71 -3.81 8.20 -13.99
C THR A 71 -3.59 9.56 -14.66
N GLU A 72 -2.38 9.89 -15.12
CA GLU A 72 -2.21 11.07 -15.98
C GLU A 72 -2.90 10.84 -17.34
N PRO A 73 -3.90 11.65 -17.71
CA PRO A 73 -4.47 11.59 -19.04
C PRO A 73 -3.39 12.00 -20.04
N LYS A 74 -3.15 11.18 -21.06
CA LYS A 74 -2.42 11.62 -22.25
C LYS A 74 -3.19 12.80 -22.87
N SER A 75 -2.60 13.99 -22.81
CA SER A 75 -2.99 15.15 -23.61
C SER A 75 -2.83 14.88 -25.10
#